data_AF-A0A2L2XDE6-F1
#
_entry.id   AF-A0A2L2XDE6-F1
#
_cell.length_a   1.000
_cell.length_b   1.000
_cell.length_c   1.000
_cell.angle_alpha   90.00
_cell.angle_beta   90.00
_cell.angle_gamma   90.00
#
_symmetry.space_group_name_H-M   'P 1'
#
loop_
_entity.id
_entity.type
_entity.pdbx_description
1 polymer ?
#
loop_
_entity_poly.entity_id
_entity_poly.type
_entity_poly.pdbx_seq_one_letter_code
_entity_poly.pdbx_strand_id
1 'polypeptide(L)'
;MKIQDISRDLSKIKKYVHTLEDENLKLKGELARQILGDAGVEIAAGEVITDETTGEGIANLTRLYERGFHICSLNFGSRRGDQCLFCAALLRRPEGD
;
A
#
# COMPACT_ATOMS: atom_id res chain seq x y z
N MET A 1 -4.49 -14.57 -43.54
CA MET A 1 -5.26 -13.34 -43.23
C MET A 1 -5.59 -13.24 -41.74
N LYS A 2 -6.43 -14.12 -41.16
CA LYS A 2 -6.82 -14.04 -39.73
C LYS A 2 -5.67 -13.96 -38.71
N ILE A 3 -4.58 -14.70 -38.91
CA ILE A 3 -3.39 -14.64 -38.03
C ILE A 3 -2.70 -13.27 -38.04
N GLN A 4 -2.65 -12.60 -39.20
CA GLN A 4 -2.07 -11.26 -39.30
C GLN A 4 -2.97 -10.22 -38.64
N ASP A 5 -4.30 -10.35 -38.78
CA ASP A 5 -5.26 -9.50 -38.10
C ASP A 5 -5.17 -9.64 -36.57
N ILE A 6 -5.10 -10.87 -36.06
CA ILE A 6 -4.92 -11.14 -34.62
C ILE A 6 -3.58 -10.59 -34.12
N SER A 7 -2.49 -10.73 -34.87
CA SER A 7 -1.18 -10.18 -34.49
C SER A 7 -1.19 -8.64 -34.43
N ARG A 8 -1.90 -8.01 -35.37
CA ARG A 8 -2.11 -6.56 -35.36
C ARG A 8 -2.92 -6.12 -34.14
N ASP A 9 -3.99 -6.83 -33.81
CA ASP A 9 -4.84 -6.47 -32.69
C ASP A 9 -4.16 -6.74 -31.34
N LEU A 10 -3.37 -7.81 -31.22
CA LEU A 10 -2.51 -8.06 -30.06
C LEU A 10 -1.49 -6.93 -29.88
N SER A 11 -0.92 -6.42 -30.97
CA SER A 11 0.01 -5.27 -30.92
C SER A 11 -0.68 -3.99 -30.45
N LYS A 12 -1.95 -3.77 -30.81
CA LYS A 12 -2.74 -2.63 -30.32
C LYS A 12 -3.04 -2.78 -28.83
N ILE A 13 -3.48 -3.97 -28.41
CA ILE A 13 -3.78 -4.27 -27.00
C ILE A 13 -2.51 -4.08 -26.15
N LYS A 14 -1.36 -4.59 -26.60
CA LYS A 14 -0.09 -4.40 -25.89
C LYS A 14 0.25 -2.92 -25.67
N LYS A 15 0.10 -2.10 -26.70
CA LYS A 15 0.31 -0.64 -26.58
C LYS A 15 -0.65 -0.02 -25.58
N TYR A 16 -1.91 -0.41 -25.64
CA TYR A 16 -2.94 0.10 -24.74
C TYR A 16 -2.69 -0.31 -23.29
N VAL A 17 -2.26 -1.54 -23.04
CA VAL A 17 -1.86 -2.02 -21.71
C VAL A 17 -0.72 -1.17 -21.15
N HIS A 18 0.34 -0.93 -21.93
CA HIS A 18 1.43 -0.06 -21.47
C HIS A 18 0.96 1.37 -21.14
N THR A 19 0.09 1.95 -21.98
CA THR A 19 -0.48 3.27 -21.67
C THR A 19 -1.28 3.25 -20.37
N LEU A 20 -2.08 2.21 -20.13
CA LEU A 20 -2.84 2.07 -18.89
C LEU A 20 -1.93 1.84 -17.67
N GLU A 21 -0.85 1.08 -17.81
CA GLU A 21 0.13 0.87 -16.74
C GLU A 21 0.78 2.20 -16.34
N ASP A 22 1.19 3.02 -17.31
CA ASP A 22 1.77 4.35 -17.08
C ASP A 22 0.79 5.30 -16.40
N GLU A 23 -0.48 5.34 -16.86
CA GLU A 23 -1.52 6.16 -16.24
C GLU A 23 -1.84 5.70 -14.82
N ASN A 24 -1.90 4.39 -14.59
CA ASN A 24 -2.15 3.82 -13.26
C ASN A 24 -1.03 4.20 -12.29
N LEU A 25 0.23 4.13 -12.73
CA LEU A 25 1.37 4.53 -11.94
C LEU A 25 1.30 6.03 -11.56
N LYS A 26 0.95 6.87 -12.53
CA LYS A 26 0.78 8.31 -12.30
C LYS A 26 -0.33 8.61 -11.29
N LEU A 27 -1.51 8.00 -11.46
CA LEU A 27 -2.66 8.18 -10.58
C LEU A 27 -2.37 7.68 -9.16
N LYS A 28 -1.70 6.54 -9.02
CA LYS A 28 -1.23 6.04 -7.71
C LYS A 28 -0.30 7.05 -7.03
N GLY A 29 0.60 7.66 -7.78
CA GLY A 29 1.47 8.74 -7.29
C GLY A 29 0.70 9.99 -6.83
N GLU A 30 -0.28 10.43 -7.61
CA GLU A 30 -1.13 11.57 -7.27
C GLU A 30 -1.96 11.31 -6.01
N LEU A 31 -2.57 10.12 -5.92
CA LEU A 31 -3.32 9.70 -4.74
C LEU A 31 -2.43 9.63 -3.49
N ALA A 32 -1.22 9.10 -3.63
CA ALA A 32 -0.27 9.03 -2.54
C ALA A 32 0.14 10.42 -2.04
N ARG A 33 0.42 11.37 -2.93
CA ARG A 33 0.67 12.77 -2.56
C ARG A 33 -0.55 13.41 -1.88
N GLN A 34 -1.76 13.10 -2.32
CA GLN A 34 -2.98 13.63 -1.70
C GLN A 34 -3.21 13.07 -0.29
N ILE A 35 -2.89 11.80 -0.05
CA ILE A 35 -3.10 11.14 1.25
C ILE A 35 -1.96 11.44 2.24
N LEU A 36 -0.71 11.48 1.77
CA LEU A 36 0.50 11.55 2.59
C LEU A 36 1.18 12.93 2.60
N GLY A 37 0.78 13.83 1.71
CA GLY A 37 1.46 15.11 1.49
C GLY A 37 2.68 14.97 0.56
N ASP A 38 3.31 16.10 0.22
CA ASP A 38 4.45 16.14 -0.72
C ASP A 38 5.76 15.55 -0.15
N ALA A 39 5.81 15.28 1.15
CA ALA A 39 6.99 14.76 1.82
C ALA A 39 7.00 13.22 1.81
N GLY A 40 7.98 12.63 1.13
CA GLY A 40 8.29 11.20 1.24
C GLY A 40 7.65 10.28 0.22
N VAL A 41 6.95 10.78 -0.80
CA VAL A 41 6.39 9.91 -1.85
C VAL A 41 7.37 9.77 -3.01
N GLU A 42 8.08 8.64 -3.08
CA GLU A 42 8.89 8.26 -4.23
C GLU A 42 8.20 7.19 -5.07
N ILE A 43 8.37 7.23 -6.39
CA ILE A 43 7.91 6.15 -7.26
C ILE A 43 9.13 5.43 -7.79
N ALA A 44 9.32 4.18 -7.38
CA ALA A 44 10.39 3.33 -7.87
C ALA A 44 9.83 1.99 -8.35
N ALA A 45 10.33 1.51 -9.49
CA ALA A 45 9.98 0.20 -10.07
C ALA A 45 8.47 -0.09 -10.26
N GLY A 46 7.63 0.94 -10.42
CA GLY A 46 6.18 0.76 -10.61
C GLY A 46 5.37 0.71 -9.31
N GLU A 47 6.03 0.94 -8.17
CA GLU A 47 5.40 1.01 -6.85
C GLU A 47 5.62 2.39 -6.22
N VAL A 48 4.64 2.81 -5.43
CA VAL A 48 4.74 4.01 -4.63
C VAL A 48 5.43 3.62 -3.32
N ILE A 49 6.65 4.12 -3.14
CA ILE A 49 7.45 3.98 -1.92
C ILE A 49 7.22 5.25 -1.09
N THR A 50 6.90 5.06 0.19
CA THR A 50 6.62 6.16 1.11
C THR A 50 7.68 6.19 2.20
N ASP A 51 8.46 7.25 2.25
CA ASP A 51 9.45 7.57 3.28
C ASP A 51 8.73 7.88 4.61
N GLU A 52 8.85 6.94 5.55
CA GLU A 52 8.82 7.05 7.02
C GLU A 52 7.73 7.85 7.75
N THR A 53 6.77 8.50 7.09
CA THR A 53 5.57 9.08 7.75
C THR A 53 4.56 8.01 8.18
N THR A 54 4.65 6.81 7.60
CA THR A 54 4.08 5.56 8.14
C THR A 54 4.69 5.21 9.52
N GLY A 55 5.90 5.67 9.79
CA GLY A 55 6.63 5.43 11.04
C GLY A 55 5.96 6.07 12.26
N GLU A 56 5.39 7.28 12.15
CA GLU A 56 4.72 7.93 13.30
C GLU A 56 3.40 7.25 13.66
N GLY A 57 2.59 6.90 12.66
CA GLY A 57 1.32 6.19 12.86
C GLY A 57 1.55 4.80 13.46
N ILE A 58 2.47 4.04 12.88
CA ILE A 58 2.86 2.73 13.39
C ILE A 58 3.53 2.85 14.76
N ALA A 59 4.42 3.81 14.99
CA ALA A 59 5.05 4.02 16.29
C ALA A 59 4.02 4.38 17.38
N ASN A 60 2.99 5.17 17.05
CA ASN A 60 1.91 5.49 17.98
C ASN A 60 1.08 4.25 18.33
N LEU A 61 0.77 3.40 17.35
CA LEU A 61 0.09 2.13 17.60
C LEU A 61 0.97 1.18 18.43
N THR A 62 2.28 1.09 18.14
CA THR A 62 3.23 0.31 18.93
C THR A 62 3.27 0.78 20.38
N ARG A 63 3.33 2.09 20.63
CA ARG A 63 3.27 2.67 21.98
C ARG A 63 1.98 2.33 22.73
N LEU A 64 0.83 2.36 22.04
CA LEU A 64 -0.45 1.96 22.63
C LEU A 64 -0.46 0.46 22.98
N TYR A 65 0.08 -0.38 22.09
CA TYR A 65 0.20 -1.82 22.31
C TYR A 65 1.10 -2.16 23.50
N GLU A 66 2.25 -1.49 23.63
CA GLU A 66 3.19 -1.65 24.75
C GLU A 66 2.58 -1.20 26.08
N ARG A 67 1.75 -0.16 26.08
CA ARG A 67 0.99 0.29 27.25
C ARG A 67 -0.16 -0.63 27.66
N GLY A 68 -0.36 -1.73 26.93
CA GLY A 68 -1.38 -2.73 27.23
C GLY A 68 -2.76 -2.37 26.68
N PHE A 69 -2.84 -1.58 25.61
CA PHE A 69 -4.10 -1.32 24.91
C PHE A 69 -4.23 -2.14 23.63
N HIS A 70 -5.46 -2.38 23.20
CA HIS A 70 -5.76 -2.97 21.90
C HIS A 70 -5.62 -1.93 20.78
N ILE A 71 -5.00 -2.34 19.68
CA ILE A 71 -4.83 -1.53 18.46
C ILE A 71 -5.60 -2.10 17.26
N CYS A 72 -6.24 -3.27 17.43
CA CYS A 72 -7.12 -3.82 16.41
C CYS A 72 -8.46 -3.08 16.40
N SER A 73 -9.12 -3.05 15.24
CA SER A 73 -10.41 -2.39 15.05
C SER A 73 -11.52 -2.93 15.97
N LEU A 74 -11.42 -4.19 16.40
CA LEU A 74 -12.43 -4.84 17.24
C LEU A 74 -12.50 -4.30 18.67
N ASN A 75 -11.37 -3.84 19.22
CA ASN A 75 -11.26 -3.50 20.64
C ASN A 75 -10.45 -2.21 20.86
N PHE A 76 -10.29 -1.37 19.84
CA PHE A 76 -9.35 -0.25 19.85
C PHE A 76 -9.43 0.62 21.13
N GLY A 77 -8.29 0.83 21.78
CA GLY A 77 -8.18 1.67 22.98
C GLY A 77 -8.66 1.02 24.30
N SER A 78 -9.19 -0.20 24.27
CA SER A 78 -9.51 -0.95 25.50
C SER A 78 -8.27 -1.63 26.10
N ARG A 79 -8.29 -1.93 27.41
CA ARG A 79 -7.20 -2.63 28.08
C ARG A 79 -7.12 -4.09 27.64
N ARG A 80 -5.90 -4.55 27.37
CA ARG A 80 -5.58 -5.91 27.00
C ARG A 80 -5.32 -6.75 28.26
N GLY A 81 -6.07 -7.83 28.42
CA GLY A 81 -5.83 -8.86 29.44
C GLY A 81 -4.80 -9.90 28.99
N ASP A 82 -4.97 -10.41 27.76
CA ASP A 82 -4.18 -11.51 27.18
C ASP A 82 -3.65 -11.18 25.77
N GLN A 83 -2.83 -12.05 25.18
CA GLN A 83 -2.29 -11.84 23.83
C GLN A 83 -3.41 -11.79 22.77
N CYS A 84 -3.43 -10.72 21.95
CA CYS A 84 -4.42 -10.55 20.88
C CYS A 84 -3.77 -10.80 19.50
N LEU A 85 -4.19 -11.87 18.81
CA LEU A 85 -3.65 -12.25 17.50
C LEU A 85 -3.87 -11.15 16.44
N PHE A 86 -4.97 -10.40 16.51
CA PHE A 86 -5.23 -9.29 15.59
C PHE A 86 -4.29 -8.10 15.80
N CYS A 87 -3.93 -7.80 17.05
CA CYS A 87 -2.94 -6.77 17.34
C CYS A 87 -1.55 -7.22 16.86
N ALA A 88 -1.21 -8.50 17.05
CA ALA A 88 0.03 -9.07 16.58
C ALA A 88 0.12 -9.06 15.04
N ALA A 89 -0.96 -9.39 14.34
CA ALA A 89 -1.03 -9.33 12.88
C ALA A 89 -0.85 -7.90 12.36
N LEU A 90 -1.38 -6.89 13.06
CA LEU A 90 -1.23 -5.49 12.69
C LEU A 90 0.23 -5.00 12.81
N LEU A 91 0.97 -5.49 13.82
CA LEU A 91 2.40 -5.17 14.02
C LEU A 91 3.35 -6.05 13.21
N ARG A 92 2.89 -7.24 12.78
CA ARG A 92 3.67 -8.20 11.99
C ARG A 92 3.46 -8.07 10.50
N ARG A 93 2.66 -7.11 10.02
CA ARG A 93 2.48 -6.90 8.58
C ARG A 93 3.88 -6.74 7.98
N PRO A 94 4.39 -7.74 7.24
CA PRO A 94 5.73 -7.66 6.71
C PRO A 94 5.71 -6.55 5.67
N GLU A 95 6.73 -5.70 5.71
CA GLU A 95 7.21 -5.09 4.49
C GLU A 95 7.57 -6.24 3.54
N GLY A 96 6.75 -6.44 2.49
CA GLY A 96 7.05 -7.34 1.38
C GLY A 96 7.09 -8.85 1.68
N ASP A 97 6.07 -9.56 1.21
CA ASP A 97 6.27 -10.77 0.40
C ASP A 97 5.20 -10.79 -0.71
#